data_AF-A0A2M7RPG1-F1
#
_entry.id   AF-A0A2M7RPG1-F1
#
_cell.length_a   1.000
_cell.length_b   1.000
_cell.length_c   1.000
_cell.angle_alpha   90.00
_cell.angle_beta   90.00
_cell.angle_gamma   90.00
#
_symmetry.space_group_name_H-M   'P 1'
#
loop_
_entity.id
_entity.type
_entity.pdbx_description
1 polymer ?
#
loop_
_entity_poly.entity_id
_entity_poly.type
_entity_poly.pdbx_seq_one_letter_code
_entity_poly.pdbx_strand_id
1 'polypeptide(L)'
;MHSYFPHSPFKIFGFFLVGILFGISSFVLIYLARGYVFELNGLKLSFRKTGMIIFSSRPNGANVTLDGKIVKQKSGSPLFPSRIPGLLTGDYALRLEKSGYLAWEKIMHVDEEVVSWADYILFFPATSKKDLLIENGRVLGAKESPDLRKIAYIYENTDKKKELWYFDNLALEKTKLFPVKKEEVTANGDFDITDIKWSADSSKILFTK
;
A
#
# COMPACT_ATOMS: atom_id res chain seq x y z
N MET A 1 -43.66 -9.10 63.20
CA MET A 1 -42.78 -10.29 63.34
C MET A 1 -41.83 -10.28 62.14
N HIS A 2 -40.60 -9.79 62.30
CA HIS A 2 -39.62 -9.72 61.21
C HIS A 2 -38.67 -10.91 61.38
N SER A 3 -38.78 -11.89 60.50
CA SER A 3 -37.96 -13.10 60.47
C SER A 3 -36.60 -12.79 59.86
N TYR A 4 -35.56 -12.76 60.69
CA TYR A 4 -34.17 -12.75 60.27
C TYR A 4 -33.83 -14.10 59.62
N PHE A 5 -33.59 -14.11 58.31
CA PHE A 5 -33.01 -15.26 57.62
C PHE A 5 -31.50 -15.31 57.88
N PRO A 6 -30.95 -16.38 58.48
CA PRO A 6 -29.50 -16.48 58.66
C PRO A 6 -28.84 -16.65 57.28
N HIS A 7 -28.01 -15.68 56.89
CA HIS A 7 -27.14 -15.82 55.72
C HIS A 7 -26.16 -16.98 56.01
N SER A 8 -26.28 -18.08 55.29
CA SER A 8 -25.35 -19.20 55.44
C SER A 8 -23.95 -18.73 55.01
N PRO A 9 -22.90 -18.96 55.83
CA PRO A 9 -21.54 -18.47 55.56
C PRO A 9 -20.97 -18.97 54.22
N PHE A 10 -21.54 -20.06 53.70
CA PHE A 10 -21.20 -20.65 52.41
C PHE A 10 -21.50 -19.73 51.20
N LYS A 11 -22.58 -18.93 51.26
CA LYS A 11 -22.93 -18.00 50.16
C LYS A 11 -21.97 -16.81 50.10
N ILE A 12 -21.55 -16.32 51.26
CA ILE A 12 -20.58 -15.23 51.39
C ILE A 12 -19.20 -15.71 50.90
N PHE A 13 -18.77 -16.91 51.31
CA PHE A 13 -17.53 -17.51 50.84
C PHE A 13 -17.50 -17.72 49.32
N GLY A 14 -18.60 -18.23 48.74
CA GLY A 14 -18.73 -18.38 47.28
C GLY A 14 -18.59 -17.06 46.51
N PHE A 15 -19.18 -15.97 47.04
CA PHE A 15 -19.06 -14.65 46.43
C PHE A 15 -17.61 -14.15 46.41
N PHE A 16 -16.87 -14.32 47.51
CA PHE A 16 -15.45 -13.97 47.57
C PHE A 16 -14.60 -14.82 46.62
N LEU A 17 -14.86 -16.12 46.51
CA LEU A 17 -14.15 -17.01 45.59
C LEU A 17 -14.34 -16.59 44.12
N VAL A 18 -15.57 -16.26 43.72
CA VAL A 18 -15.86 -15.76 42.37
C VAL A 18 -15.17 -14.42 42.13
N GLY A 19 -15.18 -13.51 43.12
CA GLY A 19 -14.49 -12.23 43.03
C GLY A 19 -12.98 -12.38 42.82
N ILE A 20 -12.34 -13.32 43.54
CA ILE A 20 -10.91 -13.63 43.38
C ILE A 20 -10.63 -14.22 41.99
N LEU A 21 -11.43 -15.18 41.54
CA LEU A 21 -11.27 -15.78 40.20
C LEU A 21 -11.43 -14.74 39.09
N PHE A 22 -12.39 -13.82 39.24
CA PHE A 22 -12.58 -12.71 38.31
C PHE A 22 -11.37 -11.76 38.31
N GLY A 23 -10.85 -11.41 39.49
CA GLY A 23 -9.66 -10.57 39.63
C GLY A 23 -8.42 -11.20 38.97
N ILE A 24 -8.17 -12.48 39.20
CA ILE A 24 -7.06 -13.23 38.59
C ILE A 24 -7.23 -13.29 37.06
N SER A 25 -8.42 -13.63 36.58
CA SER A 25 -8.70 -13.70 35.14
C SER A 25 -8.50 -12.35 34.46
N SER A 26 -9.04 -11.27 35.05
CA SER A 26 -8.84 -9.91 34.55
C SER A 26 -7.36 -9.52 34.50
N PHE A 27 -6.61 -9.82 35.57
CA PHE A 27 -5.18 -9.58 35.62
C PHE A 27 -4.46 -10.33 34.49
N VAL A 28 -4.70 -11.63 34.31
CA VAL A 28 -4.10 -12.43 33.24
C VAL A 28 -4.44 -11.86 31.85
N LEU A 29 -5.70 -11.50 31.60
CA LEU A 29 -6.13 -10.93 30.33
C LEU A 29 -5.43 -9.59 30.01
N ILE A 30 -5.24 -8.72 31.01
CA ILE A 30 -4.51 -7.46 30.83
C ILE A 30 -3.06 -7.72 30.43
N TYR A 31 -2.37 -8.66 31.07
CA TYR A 31 -0.99 -9.00 30.73
C TYR A 31 -0.88 -9.67 29.36
N LEU A 32 -1.81 -10.57 29.01
CA LEU A 32 -1.89 -11.13 27.65
C LEU A 32 -2.06 -10.02 26.60
N ALA A 33 -2.92 -9.03 26.86
CA ALA A 33 -3.14 -7.90 25.96
C ALA A 33 -1.91 -6.99 25.84
N ARG A 34 -1.05 -6.93 26.87
CA ARG A 34 0.25 -6.23 26.86
C ARG A 34 1.37 -7.03 26.18
N GLY A 35 1.08 -8.21 25.61
CA GLY A 35 2.09 -9.03 24.93
C GLY A 35 2.92 -9.90 25.86
N TYR A 36 2.44 -10.20 27.07
CA TYR A 36 3.07 -11.21 27.93
C TYR A 36 2.65 -12.60 27.48
N VAL A 37 3.62 -13.45 27.17
CA VAL A 37 3.37 -14.87 26.90
C VAL A 37 3.68 -15.67 28.16
N PHE A 38 2.69 -16.41 28.65
CA PHE A 38 2.85 -17.31 29.79
C PHE A 38 3.33 -18.67 29.29
N GLU A 39 4.61 -18.96 29.50
CA GLU A 39 5.16 -20.29 29.24
C GLU A 39 5.37 -21.05 30.56
N LEU A 40 4.67 -22.18 30.68
CA LEU A 40 4.84 -23.14 31.75
C LEU A 40 5.81 -24.24 31.30
N ASN A 41 7.07 -24.10 31.68
CA ASN A 41 8.06 -25.16 31.53
C ASN A 41 8.20 -25.90 32.87
N GLY A 42 7.37 -26.91 33.09
CA GLY A 42 7.30 -27.64 34.36
C GLY A 42 6.75 -26.77 35.49
N LEU A 43 7.52 -26.57 36.56
CA LEU A 43 7.16 -25.71 37.71
C LEU A 43 7.58 -24.24 37.56
N LYS A 44 8.27 -23.87 36.47
CA LYS A 44 8.81 -22.52 36.29
C LYS A 44 7.89 -21.71 35.39
N LEU A 45 7.26 -20.70 35.96
CA LEU A 45 6.52 -19.68 35.23
C LEU A 45 7.51 -18.66 34.66
N SER A 46 7.59 -18.53 33.34
CA SER A 46 8.42 -17.50 32.70
C SER A 46 7.54 -16.44 32.03
N PHE A 47 7.93 -15.19 32.22
CA PHE A 47 7.31 -14.02 31.60
C PHE A 47 8.22 -13.56 30.47
N ARG A 48 7.76 -13.67 29.23
CA ARG A 48 8.44 -13.04 28.08
C ARG A 48 7.58 -11.90 27.58
N LYS A 49 8.18 -10.73 27.43
CA LYS A 49 7.58 -9.61 26.70
C LYS A 49 7.77 -9.86 25.22
N THR A 50 6.74 -9.54 24.45
CA THR A 50 6.75 -9.69 23.00
C THR A 50 6.37 -8.38 22.33
N GLY A 51 6.87 -8.19 21.11
CA GLY A 51 6.40 -7.18 20.19
C GLY A 51 5.47 -7.77 19.14
N MET A 52 5.11 -6.95 18.16
CA MET A 52 4.32 -7.36 17.01
C MET A 52 4.68 -6.58 15.76
N ILE A 53 4.48 -7.19 14.60
CA ILE A 53 4.57 -6.51 13.30
C ILE A 53 3.17 -6.32 12.73
N ILE A 54 2.86 -5.10 12.28
CA ILE A 54 1.67 -4.80 11.48
C ILE A 54 2.12 -4.49 10.05
N PHE A 55 1.40 -5.02 9.07
CA PHE A 55 1.75 -4.89 7.66
C PHE A 55 0.52 -4.77 6.75
N SER A 56 0.65 -3.97 5.70
CA SER A 56 -0.36 -3.82 4.65
C SER A 56 0.30 -3.60 3.28
N SER A 57 -0.40 -3.99 2.21
CA SER A 57 0.10 -3.78 0.85
C SER A 57 -0.97 -3.30 -0.13
N ARG A 58 -0.51 -2.71 -1.23
CA ARG A 58 -1.31 -2.34 -2.40
C ARG A 58 -0.68 -2.95 -3.67
N PRO A 59 -1.42 -3.82 -4.39
CA PRO A 59 -2.64 -4.52 -3.97
C PRO A 59 -2.45 -5.41 -2.72
N ASN A 60 -3.55 -5.74 -2.04
CA ASN A 60 -3.57 -6.61 -0.85
C ASN A 60 -3.54 -8.11 -1.22
N GLY A 61 -3.52 -8.99 -0.23
CA GLY A 61 -3.59 -10.44 -0.41
C GLY A 61 -2.28 -11.08 -0.90
N ALA A 62 -1.14 -10.46 -0.60
CA ALA A 62 0.18 -11.04 -0.81
C ALA A 62 0.46 -12.15 0.22
N ASN A 63 1.23 -13.15 -0.20
CA ASN A 63 1.77 -14.16 0.70
C ASN A 63 2.89 -13.52 1.53
N VAL A 64 2.96 -13.88 2.81
CA VAL A 64 3.90 -13.27 3.75
C VAL A 64 4.78 -14.36 4.35
N THR A 65 6.08 -14.09 4.38
CA THR A 65 7.07 -14.91 5.09
C THR A 65 7.83 -14.05 6.09
N LEU A 66 8.18 -14.66 7.23
CA LEU A 66 9.01 -14.09 8.28
C LEU A 66 10.18 -15.05 8.53
N ASP A 67 11.41 -14.60 8.31
CA ASP A 67 12.63 -15.42 8.36
C ASP A 67 12.51 -16.70 7.51
N GLY A 68 11.95 -16.56 6.32
CA GLY A 68 11.71 -17.67 5.39
C GLY A 68 10.56 -18.61 5.77
N LYS A 69 9.88 -18.41 6.90
CA LYS A 69 8.72 -19.22 7.32
C LYS A 69 7.41 -18.58 6.87
N ILE A 70 6.52 -19.39 6.29
CA ILE A 70 5.20 -18.93 5.83
C ILE A 70 4.34 -18.52 7.03
N VAL A 71 3.82 -17.30 6.96
CA VAL A 71 2.83 -16.77 7.89
C VAL A 71 1.44 -17.13 7.38
N LYS A 72 0.53 -17.53 8.28
CA LYS A 72 -0.85 -17.92 7.89
C LYS A 72 -1.65 -16.76 7.30
N GLN A 73 -1.41 -15.53 7.78
CA GLN A 73 -2.10 -14.33 7.33
C GLN A 73 -1.49 -13.81 6.03
N LYS A 74 -2.34 -13.49 5.06
CA LYS A 74 -1.96 -12.69 3.88
C LYS A 74 -1.93 -11.20 4.22
N SER A 75 -1.32 -10.39 3.35
CA SER A 75 -1.30 -8.94 3.54
C SER A 75 -2.70 -8.33 3.48
N GLY A 76 -2.97 -7.45 4.45
CA GLY A 76 -4.19 -6.66 4.51
C GLY A 76 -4.15 -5.45 3.56
N SER A 77 -5.27 -4.72 3.49
CA SER A 77 -5.29 -3.40 2.83
C SER A 77 -4.84 -2.34 3.84
N PRO A 78 -4.48 -1.11 3.39
CA PRO A 78 -4.12 -0.04 4.33
C PRO A 78 -5.25 0.38 5.28
N LEU A 79 -6.51 0.07 4.97
CA LEU A 79 -7.65 0.29 5.87
C LEU A 79 -7.84 -0.88 6.86
N PHE A 80 -7.41 -2.08 6.49
CA PHE A 80 -7.55 -3.31 7.29
C PHE A 80 -6.22 -4.08 7.27
N PRO A 81 -5.20 -3.62 8.03
CA PRO A 81 -3.88 -4.22 8.00
C PRO A 81 -3.86 -5.57 8.72
N SER A 82 -2.92 -6.43 8.31
CA SER A 82 -2.65 -7.72 8.95
C SER A 82 -1.58 -7.58 10.02
N ARG A 83 -1.51 -8.55 10.95
CA ARG A 83 -0.55 -8.51 12.06
C ARG A 83 0.04 -9.88 12.40
N ILE A 84 1.30 -9.88 12.83
CA ILE A 84 2.01 -11.00 13.43
C ILE A 84 2.32 -10.63 14.89
N PRO A 85 1.54 -11.11 15.88
CA PRO A 85 1.80 -10.88 17.29
C PRO A 85 2.78 -11.90 17.87
N GLY A 86 3.28 -11.64 19.09
CA GLY A 86 4.02 -12.63 19.88
C GLY A 86 5.47 -12.83 19.43
N LEU A 87 6.08 -11.80 18.83
CA LEU A 87 7.47 -11.85 18.39
C LEU A 87 8.40 -11.48 19.54
N LEU A 88 9.49 -12.21 19.70
CA LEU A 88 10.54 -11.84 20.65
C LEU A 88 11.30 -10.63 20.12
N THR A 89 12.05 -9.96 20.99
CA THR A 89 12.93 -8.87 20.56
C THR A 89 14.00 -9.38 19.61
N GLY A 90 14.18 -8.69 18.49
CA GLY A 90 15.16 -9.05 17.48
C GLY A 90 14.81 -8.53 16.09
N ASP A 91 15.67 -8.86 15.14
CA ASP A 91 15.50 -8.52 13.74
C ASP A 91 14.87 -9.66 12.98
N TYR A 92 13.84 -9.35 12.19
CA TYR A 92 13.09 -10.31 11.38
C TYR A 92 13.10 -9.91 9.91
N ALA A 93 13.43 -10.84 9.02
CA ALA A 93 13.31 -10.65 7.58
C ALA A 93 11.85 -10.83 7.16
N LEU A 94 11.14 -9.72 6.95
CA LEU A 94 9.77 -9.71 6.46
C LEU A 94 9.78 -9.63 4.94
N ARG A 95 9.18 -10.64 4.29
CA ARG A 95 9.07 -10.71 2.84
C ARG A 95 7.63 -10.92 2.41
N LEU A 96 7.20 -10.13 1.43
CA LEU A 96 5.86 -10.19 0.85
C LEU A 96 5.94 -10.46 -0.65
N GLU A 97 5.16 -11.42 -1.11
CA GLU A 97 5.13 -11.84 -2.51
C GLU A 97 3.71 -11.90 -3.05
N LYS A 98 3.52 -11.36 -4.26
CA LYS A 98 2.26 -11.42 -4.97
C LYS A 98 2.50 -11.75 -6.44
N SER A 99 1.73 -12.70 -6.97
CA SER A 99 1.84 -13.11 -8.38
C SER A 99 1.67 -11.92 -9.32
N GLY A 100 2.59 -11.81 -10.29
CA GLY A 100 2.63 -10.71 -11.27
C GLY A 100 3.34 -9.45 -10.78
N TYR A 101 3.84 -9.43 -9.54
CA TYR A 101 4.54 -8.28 -8.95
C TYR A 101 5.93 -8.66 -8.44
N LEU A 102 6.80 -7.67 -8.32
CA LEU A 102 8.11 -7.82 -7.68
C LEU A 102 7.94 -8.11 -6.18
N ALA A 103 8.75 -9.01 -5.64
CA ALA A 103 8.77 -9.27 -4.21
C ALA A 103 9.27 -8.04 -3.44
N TRP A 104 8.70 -7.82 -2.26
CA TRP A 104 9.15 -6.79 -1.32
C TRP A 104 9.77 -7.45 -0.10
N GLU A 105 10.89 -6.93 0.39
CA GLU A 105 11.60 -7.48 1.54
C GLU A 105 12.20 -6.35 2.38
N LYS A 106 12.11 -6.48 3.71
CA LYS A 106 12.68 -5.53 4.66
C LYS A 106 13.02 -6.24 5.96
N ILE A 107 14.13 -5.83 6.57
CA ILE A 107 14.46 -6.21 7.94
C ILE A 107 13.65 -5.34 8.90
N MET A 108 12.85 -6.00 9.75
CA MET A 108 11.99 -5.39 10.75
C MET A 108 12.61 -5.59 12.13
N HIS A 109 12.98 -4.49 12.78
CA HIS A 109 13.40 -4.51 14.17
C HIS A 109 12.16 -4.57 15.07
N VAL A 110 12.10 -5.57 15.97
CA VAL A 110 11.00 -5.75 16.92
C VAL A 110 11.53 -5.58 18.33
N ASP A 111 10.86 -4.71 19.09
CA ASP A 111 11.12 -4.46 20.51
C ASP A 111 9.99 -4.97 21.41
N GLU A 112 10.30 -5.14 22.70
CA GLU A 112 9.34 -5.55 23.72
C GLU A 112 8.19 -4.53 23.86
N GLU A 113 6.94 -4.99 23.88
CA GLU A 113 5.75 -4.14 24.05
C GLU A 113 5.57 -3.06 22.95
N VAL A 114 6.30 -3.18 21.83
CA VAL A 114 6.27 -2.23 20.70
C VAL A 114 5.62 -2.83 19.46
N VAL A 115 4.90 -1.97 18.71
CA VAL A 115 4.35 -2.28 17.39
C VAL A 115 5.29 -1.78 16.30
N SER A 116 5.76 -2.70 15.47
CA SER A 116 6.61 -2.41 14.32
C SER A 116 5.76 -2.36 13.05
N TRP A 117 5.86 -1.26 12.30
CA TRP A 117 4.97 -1.00 11.16
C TRP A 117 5.67 -1.19 9.82
N ALA A 118 5.03 -1.98 8.95
CA ALA A 118 5.36 -2.18 7.55
C ALA A 118 4.15 -1.78 6.69
N ASP A 119 3.77 -0.51 6.83
CA ASP A 119 2.62 0.06 6.15
C ASP A 119 3.07 0.69 4.84
N TYR A 120 2.20 0.70 3.83
CA TYR A 120 2.48 1.29 2.51
C TYR A 120 3.39 0.47 1.58
N ILE A 121 3.35 -0.86 1.67
CA ILE A 121 4.02 -1.70 0.67
C ILE A 121 3.30 -1.54 -0.67
N LEU A 122 3.92 -0.85 -1.62
CA LEU A 122 3.42 -0.71 -2.98
C LEU A 122 4.14 -1.70 -3.89
N PHE A 123 3.37 -2.62 -4.46
CA PHE A 123 3.91 -3.59 -5.39
C PHE A 123 4.06 -3.01 -6.79
N PHE A 124 5.21 -3.24 -7.40
CA PHE A 124 5.46 -2.93 -8.81
C PHE A 124 5.23 -4.18 -9.67
N PRO A 125 4.51 -4.09 -10.80
CA PRO A 125 4.36 -5.21 -11.72
C PRO A 125 5.72 -5.73 -12.19
N ALA A 126 5.91 -7.06 -12.14
CA ALA A 126 7.16 -7.69 -12.57
C ALA A 126 7.38 -7.57 -14.08
N THR A 127 6.29 -7.51 -14.84
CA THR A 127 6.29 -7.28 -16.28
C THR A 127 5.55 -5.99 -16.57
N SER A 128 6.22 -5.03 -17.21
CA SER A 128 5.57 -3.83 -17.74
C SER A 128 5.22 -4.07 -19.20
N LYS A 129 3.94 -3.91 -19.56
CA LYS A 129 3.52 -3.91 -20.96
C LYS A 129 4.00 -2.59 -21.58
N LYS A 130 5.12 -2.65 -22.30
CA LYS A 130 5.63 -1.52 -23.07
C LYS A 130 4.85 -1.45 -24.38
N ASP A 131 3.72 -0.76 -24.37
CA ASP A 131 3.06 -0.42 -25.63
C ASP A 131 3.88 0.70 -26.29
N LEU A 132 4.41 0.43 -27.47
CA LEU A 132 5.08 1.44 -28.29
C LEU A 132 4.05 2.50 -28.68
N LEU A 133 4.10 3.67 -28.04
CA LEU A 133 3.19 4.77 -28.35
C LEU A 133 3.43 5.32 -29.76
N ILE A 134 4.68 5.22 -30.24
CA ILE A 134 5.16 5.75 -31.52
C ILE A 134 6.04 4.69 -32.18
N GLU A 135 5.55 4.14 -33.30
CA GLU A 135 6.26 3.08 -34.05
C GLU A 135 7.10 3.61 -35.21
N ASN A 136 6.61 4.66 -35.88
CA ASN A 136 7.26 5.27 -37.04
C ASN A 136 7.42 6.76 -36.76
N GLY A 137 8.57 7.37 -37.04
CA GLY A 137 8.83 8.79 -36.76
C GLY A 137 9.50 9.05 -35.40
N ARG A 138 9.55 10.32 -34.98
CA ARG A 138 10.22 10.73 -33.73
C ARG A 138 9.46 11.82 -32.97
N VAL A 139 9.68 11.87 -31.66
CA VAL A 139 9.20 12.96 -30.81
C VAL A 139 10.26 14.04 -30.77
N LEU A 140 9.89 15.27 -31.13
CA LEU A 140 10.78 16.43 -31.09
C LEU A 140 10.74 17.15 -29.74
N GLY A 141 9.61 17.08 -29.04
CA GLY A 141 9.43 17.68 -27.73
C GLY A 141 8.12 17.21 -27.09
N ALA A 142 8.08 17.19 -25.76
CA ALA A 142 6.91 16.82 -24.99
C ALA A 142 6.75 17.72 -23.75
N LYS A 143 5.51 17.96 -23.35
CA LYS A 143 5.13 18.71 -22.15
C LYS A 143 3.98 18.02 -21.46
N GLU A 144 4.10 17.81 -20.17
CA GLU A 144 3.03 17.31 -19.32
C GLU A 144 2.06 18.42 -18.96
N SER A 145 0.76 18.09 -18.89
CA SER A 145 -0.25 18.99 -18.37
C SER A 145 -0.06 19.22 -16.87
N PRO A 146 -0.46 20.39 -16.33
CA PRO A 146 -0.36 20.68 -14.89
C PRO A 146 -1.01 19.64 -13.97
N ASP A 147 -2.07 18.96 -14.43
CA ASP A 147 -2.76 17.88 -13.71
C ASP A 147 -2.11 16.49 -13.88
N LEU A 148 -0.99 16.38 -14.60
CA LEU A 148 -0.26 15.15 -14.93
C LEU A 148 -1.06 14.10 -15.70
N ARG A 149 -2.25 14.45 -16.18
CA ARG A 149 -3.14 13.52 -16.87
C ARG A 149 -2.76 13.35 -18.34
N LYS A 150 -2.30 14.41 -19.00
CA LYS A 150 -2.04 14.43 -20.43
C LYS A 150 -0.59 14.79 -20.72
N ILE A 151 -0.06 14.21 -21.78
CA ILE A 151 1.26 14.54 -22.32
C ILE A 151 1.07 15.04 -23.74
N ALA A 152 1.31 16.32 -23.99
CA ALA A 152 1.31 16.89 -25.33
C ALA A 152 2.70 16.71 -25.93
N TYR A 153 2.77 16.30 -27.19
CA TYR A 153 4.05 16.07 -27.86
C TYR A 153 4.01 16.47 -29.33
N ILE A 154 5.16 16.96 -29.80
CA ILE A 154 5.43 17.24 -31.21
C ILE A 154 5.96 15.96 -31.82
N TYR A 155 5.22 15.44 -32.77
CA TYR A 155 5.56 14.24 -33.51
C TYR A 155 5.98 14.61 -34.93
N GLU A 156 7.13 14.13 -35.37
CA GLU A 156 7.59 14.23 -36.76
C GLU A 156 7.42 12.88 -37.43
N ASN A 157 6.59 12.85 -38.49
CA ASN A 157 6.37 11.65 -39.27
C ASN A 157 7.56 11.35 -40.20
N THR A 158 7.51 10.22 -40.91
CA THR A 158 8.57 9.81 -41.86
C THR A 158 8.75 10.79 -43.03
N ASP A 159 7.71 11.55 -43.37
CA ASP A 159 7.72 12.58 -44.42
C ASP A 159 8.22 13.95 -43.91
N LYS A 160 8.80 14.00 -42.71
CA LYS A 160 9.26 15.22 -42.00
C LYS A 160 8.15 16.23 -41.70
N LYS A 161 6.88 15.83 -41.74
CA LYS A 161 5.76 16.67 -41.35
C LYS A 161 5.59 16.61 -39.84
N LYS A 162 5.48 17.79 -39.22
CA LYS A 162 5.25 17.93 -37.78
C LYS A 162 3.76 17.93 -37.47
N GLU A 163 3.40 17.22 -36.42
CA GLU A 163 2.04 17.07 -35.92
C GLU A 163 2.04 17.29 -34.41
N LEU A 164 0.96 17.86 -33.89
CA LEU A 164 0.74 17.99 -32.45
C LEU A 164 -0.25 16.93 -32.00
N TRP A 165 0.13 16.19 -30.97
CA TRP A 165 -0.69 15.15 -30.36
C TRP A 165 -0.74 15.35 -28.84
N TYR A 166 -1.74 14.77 -28.20
CA TYR A 166 -1.66 14.46 -26.77
C TYR A 166 -1.97 12.99 -26.50
N PHE A 167 -1.42 12.48 -25.40
CA PHE A 167 -1.72 11.17 -24.84
C PHE A 167 -2.38 11.35 -23.47
N ASP A 168 -3.51 10.69 -23.24
CA ASP A 168 -4.19 10.65 -21.93
C ASP A 168 -3.71 9.41 -21.16
N ASN A 169 -3.03 9.63 -20.04
CA ASN A 169 -2.42 8.59 -19.20
C ASN A 169 -3.47 7.69 -18.52
N LEU A 170 -4.71 8.17 -18.36
CA LEU A 170 -5.79 7.43 -17.71
C LEU A 170 -6.57 6.60 -18.72
N ALA A 171 -6.92 7.19 -19.88
CA ALA A 171 -7.64 6.50 -20.94
C ALA A 171 -6.73 5.59 -21.78
N LEU A 172 -5.41 5.81 -21.74
CA LEU A 172 -4.40 5.17 -22.59
C LEU A 172 -4.65 5.40 -24.09
N GLU A 173 -5.17 6.57 -24.42
CA GLU A 173 -5.51 6.96 -25.80
C GLU A 173 -4.69 8.16 -26.27
N LYS A 174 -4.41 8.18 -27.57
CA LYS A 174 -3.75 9.31 -28.25
C LYS A 174 -4.73 10.06 -29.14
N THR A 175 -4.64 11.38 -29.13
CA THR A 175 -5.50 12.25 -29.95
C THR A 175 -4.63 13.25 -30.70
N LYS A 176 -4.86 13.35 -32.01
CA LYS A 176 -4.22 14.36 -32.86
C LYS A 176 -4.92 15.69 -32.66
N LEU A 177 -4.14 16.73 -32.34
CA LEU A 177 -4.62 18.10 -32.17
C LEU A 177 -4.38 18.95 -33.41
N PHE A 178 -3.26 18.74 -34.09
CA PHE A 178 -2.90 19.52 -35.27
C PHE A 178 -2.03 18.71 -36.24
N PRO A 179 -2.18 18.88 -37.57
CA PRO A 179 -3.27 19.62 -38.24
C PRO A 179 -4.62 18.92 -38.07
N VAL A 180 -5.71 19.69 -37.97
CA VAL A 180 -7.08 19.16 -37.79
C VAL A 180 -7.63 18.69 -39.14
N LYS A 181 -7.24 19.38 -40.23
CA LYS A 181 -7.61 19.05 -41.61
C LYS A 181 -6.37 18.93 -42.50
N LYS A 182 -6.42 18.09 -43.54
CA LYS A 182 -5.27 17.88 -44.45
C LYS A 182 -4.92 19.16 -45.23
N GLU A 183 -5.90 20.02 -45.47
CA GLU A 183 -5.78 21.26 -46.24
C GLU A 183 -5.08 22.39 -45.47
N GLU A 184 -5.01 22.30 -44.14
CA GLU A 184 -4.27 23.26 -43.30
C GLU A 184 -2.75 23.15 -43.52
N VAL A 185 -2.28 22.00 -43.99
CA VAL A 185 -0.85 21.73 -44.28
C VAL A 185 -0.38 22.44 -45.55
N THR A 186 -1.29 22.83 -46.45
CA THR A 186 -0.97 23.29 -47.81
C THR A 186 -0.99 24.81 -47.98
N ALA A 187 -1.53 25.59 -47.03
CA ALA A 187 -1.69 27.04 -47.23
C ALA A 187 -0.39 27.87 -47.12
N ASN A 188 0.65 27.35 -46.46
CA ASN A 188 2.00 27.95 -46.40
C ASN A 188 2.97 26.89 -45.88
N GLY A 189 3.54 26.11 -46.81
CA GLY A 189 4.44 24.97 -46.55
C GLY A 189 5.46 25.21 -45.44
N ASP A 190 5.70 24.16 -44.67
CA ASP A 190 6.38 24.08 -43.38
C ASP A 190 5.65 24.77 -42.19
N PHE A 191 4.98 23.93 -41.40
CA PHE A 191 4.56 24.27 -40.05
C PHE A 191 5.61 23.76 -39.08
N ASP A 192 6.49 24.66 -38.67
CA ASP A 192 7.54 24.36 -37.70
C ASP A 192 7.03 24.61 -36.27
N ILE A 193 6.37 23.61 -35.68
CA ILE A 193 6.00 23.71 -34.27
C ILE A 193 7.29 23.65 -33.44
N THR A 194 7.60 24.73 -32.73
CA THR A 194 8.85 24.89 -31.98
C THR A 194 8.67 24.74 -30.47
N ASP A 195 7.52 25.15 -29.92
CA ASP A 195 7.23 25.09 -28.49
C ASP A 195 5.75 24.77 -28.22
N ILE A 196 5.51 24.17 -27.05
CA ILE A 196 4.18 23.82 -26.53
C ILE A 196 4.05 24.35 -25.10
N LYS A 197 2.93 25.00 -24.79
CA LYS A 197 2.57 25.41 -23.43
C LYS A 197 1.14 25.01 -23.10
N TRP A 198 0.96 24.41 -21.93
CA TRP A 198 -0.36 24.09 -21.39
C TRP A 198 -0.97 25.30 -20.68
N SER A 199 -2.29 25.44 -20.78
CA SER A 199 -3.04 26.32 -19.87
C SER A 199 -3.02 25.76 -18.45
N ALA A 200 -3.12 26.65 -17.46
CA ALA A 200 -3.06 26.27 -16.04
C ALA A 200 -4.17 25.30 -15.61
N ASP A 201 -5.32 25.34 -16.29
CA ASP A 201 -6.46 24.45 -16.08
C ASP A 201 -6.36 23.12 -16.86
N SER A 202 -5.24 22.84 -17.54
CA SER A 202 -5.01 21.62 -18.33
C SER A 202 -6.01 21.38 -19.48
N SER A 203 -6.77 22.41 -19.88
CA SER A 203 -7.83 22.29 -20.89
C SER A 203 -7.39 22.68 -22.30
N LYS A 204 -6.38 23.53 -22.43
CA LYS A 204 -5.92 24.12 -23.70
C LYS A 204 -4.41 24.01 -23.85
N ILE A 205 -3.98 24.02 -25.11
CA ILE A 205 -2.57 24.05 -25.48
C ILE A 205 -2.35 25.24 -26.41
N LEU A 206 -1.36 26.06 -26.07
CA LEU A 206 -0.78 27.07 -26.95
C LEU A 206 0.48 26.48 -27.59
N PHE A 207 0.62 26.63 -28.90
CA PHE A 207 1.83 26.22 -29.62
C PHE A 207 2.30 27.35 -30.53
N THR A 208 3.61 27.46 -30.71
CA THR A 208 4.22 28.47 -31.59
C THR A 208 4.63 27.84 -32.91
N LYS A 209 4.36 28.56 -34.00
CA LYS A 209 4.85 28.29 -35.36
C LYS A 209 6.06 29.18 -35.62
#